data_AF-X1VVX6-F1
#
_entry.id   AF-X1VVX6-F1
#
_cell.length_a   1.000
_cell.length_b   1.000
_cell.length_c   1.000
_cell.angle_alpha   90.00
_cell.angle_beta   90.00
_cell.angle_gamma   90.00
#
_symmetry.space_group_name_H-M   'P 1'
#
loop_
_entity.id
_entity.type
_entity.pdbx_description
1 polymer ?
#
loop_
_entity_poly.entity_id
_entity_poly.type
_entity_poly.pdbx_seq_one_letter_code
_entity_poly.pdbx_strand_id
1 'polypeptide(L)'
;MEKEEILLKEYEVCQSHNNALGNQSWISISIITTVNLLLLGQLIPGLVSKSSTNNGYPDLILLIILGSLLISILLLFRQWDKRVQFMTRLNHERMRGIETEIMNIKSDWVIQKNWRVRS
;
A
#
# COMPACT_ATOMS: atom_id res chain seq x y z
N MET A 1 -7.20 30.94 -14.30
CA MET A 1 -7.00 29.75 -15.14
C MET A 1 -5.72 29.02 -14.75
N GLU A 2 -4.56 29.68 -14.72
CA GLU A 2 -3.27 29.04 -14.38
C GLU A 2 -3.26 28.29 -13.02
N LYS A 3 -3.87 28.85 -11.96
CA LYS A 3 -3.96 28.19 -10.64
C LYS A 3 -4.81 26.91 -10.67
N GLU A 4 -5.87 26.87 -11.48
CA GLU A 4 -6.75 25.70 -11.58
C GLU A 4 -6.05 24.54 -12.29
N GLU A 5 -5.30 24.84 -13.35
CA GLU A 5 -4.47 23.85 -14.07
C GLU A 5 -3.37 23.26 -13.18
N ILE A 6 -2.73 24.07 -12.34
CA ILE A 6 -1.73 23.59 -11.36
C ILE A 6 -2.37 22.64 -10.36
N LEU A 7 -3.55 23.00 -9.83
CA LEU A 7 -4.28 22.16 -8.86
C LEU A 7 -4.76 20.84 -9.46
N LEU A 8 -5.26 20.87 -10.71
CA LEU A 8 -5.63 19.66 -11.44
C LEU A 8 -4.43 18.74 -11.66
N LYS A 9 -3.28 19.29 -12.03
CA LYS A 9 -2.05 18.51 -12.21
C LYS A 9 -1.57 17.89 -10.90
N GLU A 10 -1.68 18.61 -9.78
CA GLU A 10 -1.37 18.08 -8.45
C GLU A 10 -2.33 16.94 -8.07
N TYR A 11 -3.62 17.08 -8.38
CA TYR A 11 -4.62 16.04 -8.17
C TYR A 11 -4.29 14.75 -8.95
N GLU A 12 -3.94 14.88 -10.23
CA GLU A 12 -3.53 13.73 -11.07
C GLU A 12 -2.30 13.01 -10.51
N VAL A 13 -1.33 13.76 -9.98
CA VAL A 13 -0.14 13.19 -9.31
C VAL A 13 -0.54 12.41 -8.06
N CYS A 14 -1.39 12.98 -7.20
CA CYS A 14 -1.89 12.28 -6.01
C CYS A 14 -2.68 11.01 -6.36
N GLN A 15 -3.52 11.07 -7.40
CA GLN A 15 -4.29 9.93 -7.87
C GLN A 15 -3.39 8.83 -8.46
N SER A 16 -2.43 9.20 -9.30
CA SER A 16 -1.43 8.28 -9.86
C SER A 16 -0.61 7.61 -8.75
N HIS A 17 -0.20 8.38 -7.74
CA HIS A 17 0.55 7.85 -6.61
C HIS A 17 -0.28 6.86 -5.77
N ASN A 18 -1.57 7.14 -5.53
CA ASN A 18 -2.47 6.20 -4.87
C ASN A 18 -2.66 4.90 -5.67
N ASN A 19 -2.81 4.98 -6.99
CA ASN A 19 -2.91 3.79 -7.84
C ASN A 19 -1.61 2.97 -7.79
N ALA A 20 -0.45 3.62 -7.82
CA ALA A 20 0.85 2.95 -7.70
C ALA A 20 1.01 2.26 -6.34
N LEU A 21 0.65 2.92 -5.24
CA LEU A 21 0.65 2.34 -3.89
C LEU A 21 -0.30 1.13 -3.78
N GLY A 22 -1.48 1.22 -4.38
CA GLY A 22 -2.43 0.11 -4.46
C GLY A 22 -1.85 -1.09 -5.21
N ASN A 23 -1.24 -0.87 -6.38
CA ASN A 23 -0.61 -1.95 -7.15
C ASN A 23 0.58 -2.59 -6.39
N GLN A 24 1.43 -1.76 -5.76
CA GLN A 24 2.52 -2.23 -4.93
C GLN A 24 2.03 -3.05 -3.72
N SER A 25 0.91 -2.68 -3.10
CA SER A 25 0.29 -3.45 -2.02
C SER A 25 -0.10 -4.85 -2.49
N TRP A 26 -0.80 -4.98 -3.63
CA TRP A 26 -1.19 -6.26 -4.20
C TRP A 26 0.01 -7.14 -4.57
N ILE A 27 1.05 -6.56 -5.17
CA ILE A 27 2.30 -7.27 -5.48
C ILE A 27 2.95 -7.79 -4.19
N SER A 28 3.00 -6.97 -3.14
CA SER A 28 3.58 -7.34 -1.85
C SER A 28 2.83 -8.50 -1.19
N ILE A 29 1.50 -8.45 -1.20
CA ILE A 29 0.64 -9.53 -0.71
C ILE A 29 0.91 -10.82 -1.51
N SER A 30 1.00 -10.73 -2.83
CA SER A 30 1.29 -11.87 -3.70
C SER A 30 2.65 -12.50 -3.41
N ILE A 31 3.69 -11.69 -3.25
CA ILE A 31 5.03 -12.17 -2.88
C ILE A 31 4.99 -12.88 -1.52
N ILE A 32 4.37 -12.28 -0.52
CA ILE A 32 4.34 -12.83 0.85
C ILE A 32 3.55 -14.13 0.91
N THR A 33 2.38 -14.17 0.26
CA THR A 33 1.57 -15.40 0.18
C THR A 33 2.33 -16.51 -0.54
N THR A 34 3.02 -16.21 -1.63
CA THR A 34 3.84 -17.19 -2.37
C THR A 34 5.02 -17.69 -1.53
N VAL A 35 5.77 -16.79 -0.87
CA VAL A 35 6.89 -17.16 0.00
C VAL A 35 6.41 -18.02 1.17
N ASN A 36 5.32 -17.63 1.84
CA ASN A 36 4.77 -18.42 2.93
C ASN A 36 4.26 -19.79 2.46
N LEU A 37 3.64 -19.88 1.29
CA LEU A 37 3.20 -21.15 0.71
C LEU A 37 4.40 -22.06 0.38
N LEU A 38 5.48 -21.52 -0.18
CA LEU A 38 6.72 -22.25 -0.45
C LEU A 38 7.37 -22.75 0.84
N LEU A 39 7.45 -21.90 1.88
CA LEU A 39 7.99 -22.26 3.19
C LEU A 39 7.16 -23.37 3.85
N LEU A 40 5.83 -23.27 3.82
CA LEU A 40 4.93 -24.32 4.30
C LEU A 40 5.09 -25.62 3.50
N GLY A 41 5.22 -25.52 2.18
CA GLY A 41 5.46 -26.65 1.29
C GLY A 41 6.75 -27.41 1.60
N GLN A 42 7.80 -26.72 2.08
CA GLN A 42 9.04 -27.35 2.52
C GLN A 42 8.97 -27.99 3.91
N LEU A 43 8.04 -27.53 4.77
CA LEU A 43 7.85 -28.12 6.11
C LEU A 43 7.12 -29.47 6.05
N ILE A 44 6.25 -29.69 5.06
CA ILE A 44 5.46 -30.93 4.94
C ILE A 44 6.34 -32.18 4.72
N PRO A 45 7.28 -32.23 3.76
CA PRO A 45 8.14 -33.41 3.56
C PRO A 45 8.98 -33.73 4.79
N GLY A 46 9.53 -32.73 5.48
CA GLY A 46 10.35 -32.91 6.68
C GLY A 46 9.57 -33.40 7.90
N LEU A 47 8.27 -33.12 7.97
CA LEU A 47 7.38 -33.68 9.00
C LEU A 47 6.93 -35.11 8.66
N VAL A 48 6.72 -35.42 7.38
CA VAL A 48 6.26 -36.74 6.91
C VAL A 48 7.41 -37.76 6.82
N SER A 49 8.63 -37.33 6.48
CA SER A 49 9.81 -38.22 6.40
C SER A 49 10.41 -38.59 7.76
N LYS A 50 9.99 -37.92 8.84
CA LYS A 50 10.46 -38.16 10.22
C LYS A 50 10.06 -39.51 10.81
N SER A 51 9.29 -40.34 10.09
CA SER A 51 9.00 -41.70 10.52
C SER A 51 10.19 -42.67 10.43
N SER A 52 11.34 -42.29 9.82
CA SER A 52 12.37 -43.31 9.51
C SER A 52 13.85 -43.00 9.84
N THR A 53 14.27 -41.80 10.27
CA THR A 53 15.72 -41.54 10.45
C THR A 53 16.08 -40.68 11.67
N ASN A 54 17.02 -41.21 12.44
CA ASN A 54 17.46 -40.84 13.79
C ASN A 54 18.32 -39.55 13.87
N ASN A 55 18.10 -38.56 13.00
CA ASN A 55 18.88 -37.32 12.92
C ASN A 55 18.05 -36.07 13.31
N GLY A 56 17.44 -36.07 14.50
CA GLY A 56 16.42 -35.08 14.90
C GLY A 56 16.88 -33.63 15.15
N TYR A 57 18.19 -33.36 15.28
CA TYR A 57 18.73 -32.04 15.60
C TYR A 57 18.80 -31.05 14.41
N PRO A 58 19.34 -31.40 13.23
CA PRO A 58 19.40 -30.49 12.09
C PRO A 58 18.02 -30.04 11.59
N ASP A 59 17.02 -30.93 11.62
CA ASP A 59 15.65 -30.60 11.21
C ASP A 59 14.95 -29.62 12.15
N LEU A 60 15.20 -29.71 13.47
CA LEU A 60 14.63 -28.78 14.45
C LEU A 60 15.22 -27.38 14.29
N ILE A 61 16.53 -27.29 14.06
CA ILE A 61 17.21 -26.01 13.81
C ILE A 61 16.67 -25.38 12.51
N LEU A 62 16.51 -26.17 11.44
CA LEU A 62 15.93 -25.70 10.19
C LEU A 62 14.50 -25.16 10.39
N LEU A 63 13.69 -25.84 11.19
CA LEU A 63 12.31 -25.45 11.48
C LEU A 63 12.23 -24.15 12.30
N ILE A 64 13.14 -23.96 13.26
CA ILE A 64 13.25 -22.71 14.03
C ILE A 64 13.69 -21.54 13.13
N ILE A 65 14.65 -21.77 12.22
CA ILE A 65 15.11 -20.74 11.26
C ILE A 65 13.99 -20.37 10.28
N LEU A 66 13.27 -21.35 9.73
CA LEU A 66 12.13 -21.11 8.85
C LEU A 66 10.99 -20.37 9.57
N GLY A 67 10.69 -20.76 10.81
CA GLY A 67 9.68 -20.10 11.63
C GLY A 67 10.05 -18.65 11.96
N SER A 68 11.32 -18.37 12.30
CA SER A 68 11.77 -17.01 12.59
C SER A 68 11.77 -16.12 11.34
N LEU A 69 12.17 -16.66 10.19
CA LEU A 69 12.05 -15.99 8.88
C LEU A 69 10.60 -15.59 8.58
N LEU A 70 9.65 -16.51 8.80
CA LEU A 70 8.24 -16.25 8.57
C LEU A 70 7.70 -15.14 9.48
N ILE A 71 8.07 -15.13 10.76
CA ILE A 71 7.72 -14.06 11.70
C ILE A 71 8.33 -12.73 11.25
N SER A 72 9.61 -12.70 10.86
CA SER A 72 10.28 -11.49 10.37
C SER A 72 9.59 -10.93 9.12
N ILE A 73 9.21 -11.77 8.16
CA ILE A 73 8.48 -11.36 6.95
C ILE A 73 7.12 -10.74 7.32
N LEU A 74 6.38 -11.35 8.24
CA LEU A 74 5.09 -10.82 8.69
C LEU A 74 5.22 -9.47 9.40
N LEU A 75 6.28 -9.28 10.19
CA LEU A 75 6.56 -7.99 10.85
C LEU A 75 6.89 -6.89 9.85
N LEU A 76 7.73 -7.19 8.86
CA LEU A 76 8.05 -6.25 7.77
C LEU A 76 6.81 -5.89 6.96
N PHE A 77 5.95 -6.87 6.66
CA PHE A 77 4.70 -6.62 5.98
C PHE A 77 3.76 -5.72 6.78
N ARG A 78 3.63 -5.96 8.09
CA ARG A 78 2.81 -5.12 8.96
C ARG A 78 3.32 -3.67 9.02
N GLN A 79 4.63 -3.47 9.00
CA GLN A 79 5.22 -2.12 8.94
C GLN A 79 4.95 -1.45 7.59
N TRP A 80 5.08 -2.20 6.50
CA TRP A 80 4.73 -1.72 5.16
C TRP A 80 3.26 -1.31 5.10
N ASP A 81 2.34 -2.18 5.48
CA ASP A 81 0.89 -1.92 5.41
C ASP A 81 0.51 -0.62 6.14
N LYS A 82 1.05 -0.41 7.35
CA LYS A 82 0.88 0.85 8.09
C LYS A 82 1.36 2.07 7.30
N ARG A 83 2.51 1.97 6.62
CA ARG A 83 3.06 3.06 5.81
C ARG A 83 2.18 3.34 4.59
N VAL A 84 1.67 2.31 3.93
CA VAL A 84 0.75 2.46 2.78
C VAL A 84 -0.56 3.11 3.22
N GLN A 85 -1.15 2.67 4.33
CA GLN A 85 -2.36 3.27 4.87
C GLN A 85 -2.17 4.75 5.22
N PHE A 86 -1.04 5.09 5.85
CA PHE A 86 -0.69 6.47 6.17
C PHE A 86 -0.57 7.34 4.91
N MET A 87 0.20 6.89 3.90
CA MET A 87 0.37 7.63 2.64
C MET A 87 -0.94 7.79 1.88
N THR A 88 -1.75 6.73 1.84
CA THR A 88 -3.07 6.75 1.17
C THR A 88 -3.99 7.77 1.83
N ARG A 89 -4.03 7.82 3.16
CA ARG A 89 -4.81 8.80 3.91
C ARG A 89 -4.34 10.23 3.63
N LEU A 90 -3.03 10.46 3.65
CA LEU A 90 -2.46 11.78 3.40
C LEU A 90 -2.79 12.28 1.98
N ASN A 91 -2.68 11.42 0.97
CA ASN A 91 -3.09 11.76 -0.40
C ASN A 91 -4.59 12.04 -0.49
N HIS A 92 -5.42 11.27 0.21
CA HIS A 92 -6.87 11.47 0.20
C HIS A 92 -7.27 12.80 0.85
N GLU A 93 -6.63 13.18 1.96
CA GLU A 93 -6.83 14.50 2.58
C GLU A 93 -6.36 15.62 1.65
N ARG A 94 -5.22 15.47 0.95
CA ARG A 94 -4.76 16.48 -0.01
C ARG A 94 -5.71 16.62 -1.21
N MET A 95 -6.17 15.51 -1.79
CA MET A 95 -7.14 15.53 -2.89
C MET A 95 -8.43 16.25 -2.50
N ARG A 96 -8.97 16.02 -1.30
CA ARG A 96 -10.14 16.78 -0.80
C ARG A 96 -9.87 18.27 -0.63
N GLY A 97 -8.66 18.62 -0.17
CA GLY A 97 -8.22 20.02 -0.09
C GLY A 97 -8.24 20.68 -1.47
N ILE A 98 -7.68 20.00 -2.48
CA ILE A 98 -7.68 20.47 -3.87
C ILE A 98 -9.10 20.62 -4.42
N GLU A 99 -10.00 19.64 -4.19
CA GLU A 99 -11.41 19.71 -4.61
C GLU A 99 -12.12 20.95 -4.02
N THR A 100 -11.85 21.25 -2.75
CA THR A 100 -12.40 22.42 -2.06
C THR A 100 -11.83 23.72 -2.64
N GLU A 101 -10.52 23.78 -2.91
CA GLU A 101 -9.87 24.94 -3.54
C GLU A 101 -10.44 25.22 -4.94
N ILE A 102 -10.67 24.18 -5.75
CA ILE A 102 -11.27 24.30 -7.09
C ILE A 102 -12.72 24.80 -6.98
N MET A 103 -13.52 24.27 -6.04
CA MET A 103 -14.88 24.76 -5.80
C MET A 103 -14.91 26.25 -5.46
N ASN A 104 -14.01 26.71 -4.60
CA ASN A 104 -13.94 28.12 -4.19
C ASN A 104 -13.57 29.04 -5.37
N ILE A 105 -12.58 28.63 -6.19
CA ILE A 105 -12.22 29.40 -7.41
C ILE A 105 -13.43 29.52 -8.34
N LYS A 106 -14.20 28.45 -8.50
CA LYS A 106 -15.38 28.43 -9.35
C LYS A 106 -16.52 29.30 -8.79
N SER A 107 -16.75 29.28 -7.47
CA SER A 107 -17.76 30.15 -6.85
C SER A 107 -17.40 31.63 -6.97
N ASP A 108 -16.13 31.97 -6.75
CA ASP A 108 -15.63 33.34 -6.87
C ASP A 108 -15.79 33.88 -8.30
N TRP A 109 -15.52 33.03 -9.30
CA TRP A 109 -15.73 33.39 -10.69
C TRP A 109 -17.21 33.66 -11.01
N VAL A 110 -18.13 32.84 -10.51
CA VAL A 110 -19.58 33.04 -10.70
C VAL A 110 -20.05 34.34 -10.05
N ILE A 111 -19.57 34.64 -8.84
CA ILE A 111 -19.88 35.90 -8.15
C ILE A 111 -19.39 37.08 -8.99
N GLN A 112 -18.13 37.08 -9.43
CA GLN A 112 -17.58 38.16 -10.25
C GLN A 112 -18.34 38.34 -11.57
N LYS A 113 -18.75 37.25 -12.22
CA LYS A 113 -19.55 37.30 -13.44
C LYS A 113 -20.93 37.93 -13.19
N ASN A 114 -21.60 37.55 -12.12
CA ASN A 114 -22.91 38.12 -11.75
C ASN A 114 -22.82 39.61 -11.38
N TRP A 115 -21.73 40.04 -10.74
CA TRP A 115 -21.47 41.46 -10.48
C TRP A 115 -21.25 42.24 -11.78
N ARG A 116 -20.46 41.70 -12.71
CA ARG A 116 -20.14 42.36 -13.99
C ARG A 116 -21.33 42.47 -14.95
N VAL A 117 -22.37 41.64 -14.78
CA VAL A 117 -23.62 41.72 -15.56
C VAL A 117 -24.61 42.72 -14.96
N ARG A 118 -24.46 43.10 -13.69
CA ARG A 118 -25.33 44.07 -12.99
C ARG A 118 -24.83 45.51 -13.00
N SER A 119 -23.56 45.74 -13.33
CA SER A 119 -22.95 47.07 -13.54
C SER A 119 -23.13 47.53 -14.98
#